data_AF-A0AAU1G1A7-F1
#
_entry.id   AF-A0AAU1G1A7-F1
#
_cell.length_a   1.000
_cell.length_b   1.000
_cell.length_c   1.000
_cell.angle_alpha   90.00
_cell.angle_beta   90.00
_cell.angle_gamma   90.00
#
_symmetry.space_group_name_H-M   'P 1'
#
loop_
_entity.id
_entity.type
_entity.pdbx_description
1 polymer ?
#
loop_
_entity_poly.entity_id
_entity_poly.type
_entity_poly.pdbx_seq_one_letter_code
_entity_poly.pdbx_strand_id
1 'polypeptide(L)'
;MVDHVLALAATWTTWDGKPAHVDDRVYTPHKAIRRVADHLIDHLAELEARLVGEEPRPDHWHASASTTEADRAPFTQEDLDEARSRLTRLARIWANRLGTLTAEQLDDSPGEGWTFRELALHLKGSTYYADAVGNLA
;
A
#
# COMPACT_ATOMS: atom_id res chain seq x y z
N MET A 1 -8.80 -2.87 -4.91
CA MET A 1 -7.63 -3.10 -4.04
C MET A 1 -7.84 -2.43 -2.69
N VAL A 2 -7.87 -1.08 -2.58
CA VAL A 2 -8.09 -0.41 -1.27
C VAL A 2 -9.39 -0.85 -0.60
N ASP A 3 -10.49 -0.98 -1.36
CA ASP A 3 -11.76 -1.44 -0.78
C ASP A 3 -11.65 -2.83 -0.13
N HIS A 4 -10.89 -3.74 -0.75
CA HIS A 4 -10.62 -5.08 -0.20
C HIS A 4 -9.80 -5.00 1.08
N VAL A 5 -8.73 -4.21 1.08
CA VAL A 5 -7.90 -3.96 2.27
C VAL A 5 -8.75 -3.40 3.41
N LEU A 6 -9.60 -2.41 3.13
CA LEU A 6 -10.47 -1.78 4.14
C LEU A 6 -11.60 -2.71 4.62
N ALA A 7 -12.07 -3.62 3.76
CA ALA A 7 -13.04 -4.64 4.16
C ALA A 7 -12.44 -5.63 5.15
N LEU A 8 -11.21 -6.10 4.92
CA LEU A 8 -10.49 -6.93 5.91
C LEU A 8 -10.18 -6.14 7.17
N ALA A 9 -9.67 -4.90 7.03
CA ALA A 9 -9.34 -4.04 8.16
C ALA A 9 -10.52 -3.76 9.10
N ALA A 10 -11.75 -3.76 8.56
CA ALA A 10 -12.95 -3.62 9.37
C ALA A 10 -13.14 -4.74 10.40
N THR A 11 -12.50 -5.89 10.20
CA THR A 11 -12.54 -7.05 11.10
C THR A 11 -11.42 -7.03 12.14
N TRP A 12 -10.42 -6.16 11.99
CA TRP A 12 -9.22 -6.17 12.83
C TRP A 12 -9.37 -5.42 14.15
N THR A 13 -10.49 -4.74 14.38
CA THR A 13 -10.75 -4.02 15.64
C THR A 13 -10.86 -4.94 16.85
N THR A 14 -11.03 -6.24 16.62
CA THR A 14 -11.07 -7.31 17.63
C THR A 14 -9.77 -8.11 17.70
N TRP A 15 -8.70 -7.66 17.04
CA TRP A 15 -7.42 -8.37 17.00
C TRP A 15 -6.89 -8.68 18.40
N ASP A 16 -6.55 -9.94 18.65
CA ASP A 16 -6.16 -10.45 19.97
C ASP A 16 -4.68 -10.20 20.33
N GLY A 17 -3.98 -9.41 19.51
CA GLY A 17 -2.57 -9.09 19.66
C GLY A 17 -1.60 -10.15 19.13
N LYS A 18 -2.08 -11.28 18.59
CA LYS A 18 -1.22 -12.31 18.00
C LYS A 18 -0.92 -12.01 16.53
N PRO A 19 0.35 -11.80 16.15
CA PRO A 19 0.69 -11.54 14.76
C PRO A 19 0.50 -12.77 13.89
N ALA A 20 0.21 -12.54 12.60
CA ALA A 20 0.28 -13.57 11.58
C ALA A 20 1.74 -13.77 11.13
N HIS A 21 2.12 -15.01 10.83
CA HIS A 21 3.43 -15.36 10.32
C HIS A 21 3.28 -15.95 8.91
N VAL A 22 3.75 -15.23 7.90
CA VAL A 22 3.59 -15.57 6.47
C VAL A 22 4.92 -15.28 5.76
N ASP A 23 5.44 -16.23 5.00
CA ASP A 23 6.68 -16.10 4.21
C ASP A 23 7.85 -15.50 5.01
N ASP A 24 8.12 -16.07 6.19
CA ASP A 24 9.15 -15.62 7.15
C ASP A 24 8.98 -14.18 7.67
N ARG A 25 7.81 -13.58 7.46
CA ARG A 25 7.47 -12.23 7.92
C ARG A 25 6.37 -12.25 8.96
N VAL A 26 6.45 -11.27 9.85
CA VAL A 26 5.44 -11.00 10.88
C VAL A 26 4.51 -9.91 10.36
N TYR A 27 3.20 -10.17 10.39
CA TYR A 27 2.15 -9.24 10.01
C TYR A 27 1.21 -8.95 11.17
N THR A 28 0.87 -7.67 11.31
CA THR A 28 -0.11 -7.14 12.25
C THR A 28 -1.06 -6.22 11.48
N PRO A 29 -2.24 -5.90 12.02
CA PRO A 29 -3.16 -4.94 11.39
C PRO A 29 -2.47 -3.61 11.03
N HIS A 30 -1.73 -3.01 11.97
CA HIS A 30 -1.02 -1.75 11.75
C HIS A 30 0.07 -1.88 10.68
N LYS A 31 0.87 -2.95 10.71
CA LYS A 31 1.87 -3.18 9.65
C LYS A 31 1.22 -3.33 8.30
N ALA A 32 0.10 -4.05 8.20
CA ALA A 32 -0.59 -4.24 6.93
C ALA A 32 -1.07 -2.89 6.35
N ILE A 33 -1.73 -2.05 7.15
CA ILE A 33 -2.15 -0.70 6.73
C ILE A 33 -0.95 0.15 6.33
N ARG A 34 0.11 0.16 7.15
CA ARG A 34 1.34 0.90 6.86
C ARG A 34 1.96 0.45 5.55
N ARG A 35 2.11 -0.85 5.32
CA ARG A 35 2.71 -1.39 4.08
C ARG A 35 1.90 -1.08 2.84
N VAL A 36 0.57 -1.10 2.91
CA VAL A 36 -0.28 -0.67 1.80
C VAL A 36 -0.09 0.84 1.53
N ALA A 37 -0.03 1.67 2.58
CA ALA A 37 0.19 3.10 2.43
C ALA A 37 1.59 3.42 1.86
N ASP A 38 2.63 2.80 2.42
CA ASP A 38 4.02 2.90 1.95
C ASP A 38 4.09 2.53 0.47
N HIS A 39 3.57 1.36 0.08
CA HIS A 39 3.66 0.88 -1.30
C HIS A 39 2.93 1.82 -2.29
N LEU A 40 1.79 2.38 -1.88
CA LEU A 40 1.08 3.42 -2.64
C LEU A 40 1.89 4.72 -2.76
N ILE A 41 2.62 5.12 -1.72
CA ILE A 41 3.43 6.34 -1.73
C ILE A 41 4.70 6.13 -2.55
N ASP A 42 5.38 5.00 -2.38
CA ASP A 42 6.65 4.67 -3.05
C ASP A 42 6.51 4.78 -4.56
N HIS A 43 5.52 4.09 -5.14
CA HIS A 43 5.29 4.15 -6.58
C HIS A 43 4.61 5.44 -7.05
N LEU A 44 3.95 6.18 -6.16
CA LEU A 44 3.39 7.48 -6.53
C LEU A 44 4.54 8.48 -6.65
N ALA A 45 5.51 8.44 -5.73
CA ALA A 45 6.72 9.23 -5.80
C ALA A 45 7.55 8.88 -7.04
N GLU A 46 7.68 7.59 -7.38
CA GLU A 46 8.32 7.13 -8.62
C GLU A 46 7.60 7.70 -9.86
N LEU A 47 6.28 7.57 -9.92
CA LEU A 47 5.47 8.08 -11.03
C LEU A 47 5.59 9.60 -11.17
N GLU A 48 5.46 10.37 -10.08
CA GLU A 48 5.52 11.83 -10.13
C GLU A 48 6.92 12.32 -10.57
N ALA A 49 8.00 11.71 -10.06
CA ALA A 49 9.36 12.05 -10.48
C ALA A 49 9.56 11.81 -11.98
N ARG A 50 9.17 10.63 -12.46
CA ARG A 50 9.31 10.26 -13.89
C ARG A 50 8.48 11.16 -14.80
N LEU A 51 7.28 11.59 -14.37
CA LEU A 51 6.44 12.52 -15.15
C LEU A 51 7.09 13.88 -15.40
N VAL A 52 7.98 14.34 -14.50
CA VAL A 52 8.69 15.62 -14.64
C VAL A 52 10.14 15.46 -15.10
N GLY A 53 10.54 14.24 -15.47
CA GLY A 53 11.90 13.94 -15.93
C GLY A 53 12.95 13.91 -14.81
N GLU A 54 12.53 13.76 -13.55
CA GLU A 54 13.42 13.58 -12.40
C GLU A 54 13.73 12.10 -12.15
N GLU A 55 14.91 11.82 -11.60
CA GLU A 55 15.29 10.48 -11.16
C GLU A 55 14.52 10.09 -9.88
N PRO A 56 13.81 8.94 -9.86
CA PRO A 56 13.15 8.46 -8.65
C PRO A 56 14.13 8.28 -7.49
N ARG A 57 13.71 8.70 -6.28
CA ARG A 57 14.51 8.47 -5.08
C ARG A 57 14.32 7.03 -4.60
N PRO A 58 15.40 6.26 -4.38
CA PRO A 58 15.28 4.87 -3.93
C PRO A 58 14.72 4.77 -2.50
N ASP A 59 13.88 3.75 -2.26
CA ASP A 59 13.53 3.33 -0.90
C ASP A 59 14.72 2.59 -0.25
N HIS A 60 15.14 3.06 0.93
CA HIS A 60 16.20 2.44 1.73
C HIS A 60 15.67 1.79 3.01
N TRP A 61 14.36 1.89 3.28
CA TRP A 61 13.76 1.43 4.52
C TRP A 61 13.44 -0.07 4.49
N HIS A 62 13.19 -0.64 3.29
CA HIS A 62 12.87 -2.07 3.11
C HIS A 62 11.72 -2.53 4.04
N ALA A 63 10.65 -1.72 4.09
CA ALA A 63 9.67 -1.72 5.17
C ALA A 63 8.98 -3.07 5.46
N SER A 64 8.92 -3.99 4.51
CA SER A 64 8.29 -5.31 4.72
C SER A 64 9.09 -6.19 5.68
N ALA A 65 10.41 -6.00 5.76
CA ALA A 65 11.29 -6.79 6.61
C ALA A 65 11.19 -6.41 8.10
N SER A 66 10.70 -5.21 8.41
CA SER A 66 10.59 -4.72 9.79
C SER A 66 9.15 -4.78 10.32
N THR A 67 9.03 -5.13 11.60
CA THR A 67 7.80 -4.95 12.38
C THR A 67 8.19 -4.17 13.62
N THR A 68 7.75 -2.93 13.69
CA THR A 68 8.06 -1.97 14.76
C THR A 68 7.15 -2.17 15.97
N GLU A 69 7.48 -1.55 17.10
CA GLU A 69 6.60 -1.57 18.27
C GLU A 69 5.25 -0.87 18.01
N ALA A 70 5.25 0.18 17.18
CA ALA A 70 4.00 0.83 16.77
C ALA A 70 3.10 -0.14 15.98
N ASP A 71 3.69 -1.02 15.17
CA ASP A 71 2.94 -2.05 14.45
C ASP A 71 2.29 -3.08 15.39
N ARG A 72 2.74 -3.19 16.65
CA ARG A 72 2.22 -4.16 17.63
C ARG A 72 1.12 -3.61 18.52
N ALA A 73 0.80 -2.32 18.42
CA ALA A 73 -0.27 -1.71 19.19
C ALA A 73 -1.64 -2.35 18.83
N PRO A 74 -2.63 -2.34 19.74
CA PRO A 74 -4.00 -2.69 19.38
C PRO A 74 -4.48 -1.90 18.16
N PHE A 75 -5.28 -2.53 17.31
CA PHE A 75 -5.92 -1.85 16.19
C PHE A 75 -7.34 -1.48 16.59
N THR A 76 -7.60 -0.19 16.74
CA THR A 76 -8.84 0.34 17.29
C THR A 76 -9.79 0.81 16.20
N GLN A 77 -11.01 1.22 16.58
CA GLN A 77 -11.93 1.86 15.65
C GLN A 77 -11.36 3.18 15.09
N GLU A 78 -10.60 3.93 15.88
CA GLU A 78 -9.95 5.18 15.44
C GLU A 78 -8.89 4.90 14.36
N ASP A 79 -8.12 3.83 14.53
CA ASP A 79 -7.12 3.39 13.54
C ASP A 79 -7.76 2.96 12.22
N LEU A 80 -8.91 2.27 12.30
CA LEU A 80 -9.69 1.91 11.12
C LEU A 80 -10.23 3.16 10.39
N ASP A 81 -10.74 4.14 11.13
CA ASP A 81 -11.27 5.36 10.52
C ASP A 81 -10.16 6.23 9.92
N GLU A 82 -8.98 6.27 10.56
CA GLU A 82 -7.78 6.84 9.97
C GLU A 82 -7.39 6.11 8.67
N ALA A 83 -7.31 4.77 8.70
CA ALA A 83 -6.96 3.96 7.54
C ALA A 83 -7.92 4.20 6.37
N ARG A 84 -9.23 4.21 6.63
CA ARG A 84 -10.27 4.54 5.63
C ARG A 84 -10.02 5.92 5.02
N SER A 85 -9.84 6.93 5.87
CA SER A 85 -9.60 8.30 5.42
C SER A 85 -8.34 8.41 4.58
N ARG A 86 -7.22 7.84 5.03
CA ARG A 86 -5.92 7.91 4.36
C ARG A 86 -5.91 7.13 3.05
N LEU A 87 -6.23 5.83 3.08
CA LEU A 87 -6.10 4.95 1.91
C LEU A 87 -7.09 5.31 0.81
N THR A 88 -8.31 5.74 1.14
CA THR A 88 -9.28 6.18 0.13
C THR A 88 -8.78 7.40 -0.64
N ARG A 89 -8.16 8.37 0.05
CA ARG A 89 -7.60 9.56 -0.59
C ARG A 89 -6.38 9.22 -1.45
N LEU A 90 -5.49 8.36 -0.97
CA LEU A 90 -4.34 7.88 -1.76
C LEU A 90 -4.81 7.13 -3.03
N ALA A 91 -5.77 6.23 -2.91
CA ALA A 91 -6.37 5.54 -4.05
C ALA A 91 -6.98 6.54 -5.05
N ARG A 92 -7.60 7.61 -4.56
CA ARG A 92 -8.17 8.65 -5.43
C ARG A 92 -7.10 9.44 -6.16
N ILE A 93 -5.96 9.75 -5.53
CA ILE A 93 -4.83 10.40 -6.21
C ILE A 93 -4.33 9.52 -7.36
N TRP A 94 -4.12 8.23 -7.11
CA TRP A 94 -3.76 7.26 -8.13
C TRP A 94 -4.76 7.21 -9.29
N ALA A 95 -6.05 7.09 -8.98
CA ALA A 95 -7.09 7.06 -10.01
C ALA A 95 -7.10 8.35 -10.85
N ASN A 96 -6.94 9.51 -10.20
CA ASN A 96 -6.86 10.79 -10.90
C ASN A 96 -5.61 10.85 -11.81
N ARG A 97 -4.43 10.45 -11.33
CA ARG A 97 -3.18 10.47 -12.11
C ARG A 97 -3.24 9.54 -13.31
N LEU A 98 -3.59 8.28 -13.10
CA LEU A 98 -3.72 7.32 -14.20
C LEU A 98 -4.79 7.75 -15.21
N GLY A 99 -5.87 8.38 -14.74
CA GLY A 99 -6.94 8.91 -15.60
C GLY A 99 -6.53 10.09 -16.47
N THR A 100 -5.41 10.76 -16.18
CA THR A 100 -4.88 11.87 -17.01
C THR A 100 -3.90 11.42 -18.09
N LEU A 101 -3.43 10.17 -18.04
CA LEU A 101 -2.45 9.63 -18.98
C LEU A 101 -3.15 8.92 -20.15
N THR A 102 -2.60 9.08 -21.35
CA THR A 102 -3.04 8.31 -22.51
C THR A 102 -2.59 6.85 -22.39
N ALA A 103 -3.20 5.97 -23.17
CA ALA A 103 -2.77 4.56 -23.22
C ALA A 103 -1.28 4.44 -23.60
N GLU A 104 -0.83 5.25 -24.57
CA GLU A 104 0.57 5.31 -24.97
C GLU A 104 1.48 5.76 -23.82
N GLN A 105 1.14 6.82 -23.08
CA GLN A 105 1.94 7.25 -21.93
C GLN A 105 2.00 6.22 -20.79
N LEU A 106 0.96 5.40 -20.66
CA LEU A 106 0.92 4.31 -19.68
C LEU A 106 1.84 3.14 -20.05
N ASP A 107 2.06 2.92 -21.35
CA ASP A 107 2.80 1.78 -21.90
C ASP A 107 4.22 2.14 -22.37
N ASP A 108 4.47 3.40 -22.73
CA ASP A 108 5.76 3.99 -23.09
C ASP A 108 6.12 5.10 -22.10
N SER A 109 6.32 4.69 -20.85
CA SER A 109 6.55 5.63 -19.74
C SER A 109 8.01 6.04 -19.65
N PRO A 110 8.32 7.34 -19.39
CA PRO A 110 9.69 7.83 -19.32
C PRO A 110 10.49 7.18 -18.18
N GLY A 111 11.81 7.02 -18.35
CA GLY A 111 12.70 6.41 -17.34
C GLY A 111 12.82 4.89 -17.47
N GLU A 112 13.74 4.30 -16.71
CA GLU A 112 13.99 2.85 -16.71
C GLU A 112 13.01 2.08 -15.81
N GLY A 113 12.89 0.76 -16.01
CA GLY A 113 12.09 -0.13 -15.19
C GLY A 113 10.68 -0.37 -15.74
N TRP A 114 9.73 -0.61 -14.83
CA TRP A 114 8.34 -0.89 -15.19
C TRP A 114 7.66 0.32 -15.85
N THR A 115 6.73 0.06 -16.76
CA THR A 115 5.84 1.10 -17.29
C THR A 115 4.87 1.58 -16.21
N PHE A 116 4.22 2.74 -16.40
CA PHE A 116 3.21 3.23 -15.46
C PHE A 116 2.01 2.27 -15.36
N ARG A 117 1.66 1.56 -16.44
CA ARG A 117 0.66 0.48 -16.39
C ARG A 117 1.13 -0.67 -15.50
N GLU A 118 2.37 -1.11 -15.67
CA GLU A 118 2.95 -2.19 -14.88
C GLU A 118 3.05 -1.81 -13.41
N LEU A 119 3.44 -0.58 -13.08
CA LEU A 119 3.40 -0.06 -11.69
C LEU A 119 1.99 -0.14 -11.11
N ALA A 120 0.98 0.34 -11.84
CA ALA A 120 -0.41 0.29 -11.40
C ALA A 120 -0.93 -1.15 -11.20
N LEU A 121 -0.48 -2.09 -12.04
CA LEU A 121 -0.81 -3.50 -11.88
C LEU A 121 -0.08 -4.13 -10.69
N HIS A 122 1.21 -3.82 -10.51
CA HIS A 122 2.01 -4.28 -9.40
C HIS A 122 1.42 -3.82 -8.06
N LEU A 123 0.94 -2.58 -7.97
CA LEU A 123 0.28 -2.06 -6.78
C LEU A 123 -0.92 -2.89 -6.34
N LYS A 124 -1.65 -3.55 -7.26
CA LYS A 124 -2.75 -4.45 -6.87
C LYS A 124 -2.26 -5.59 -5.97
N GLY A 125 -1.00 -5.99 -6.09
CA GLY A 125 -0.35 -6.95 -5.20
C GLY A 125 -0.27 -6.51 -3.73
N SER A 126 -0.51 -5.22 -3.42
CA SER A 126 -0.57 -4.72 -2.04
C SER A 126 -1.67 -5.40 -1.21
N THR A 127 -2.67 -6.03 -1.83
CA THR A 127 -3.66 -6.83 -1.07
C THR A 127 -3.02 -7.93 -0.25
N TYR A 128 -1.87 -8.46 -0.70
CA TYR A 128 -1.08 -9.46 0.01
C TYR A 128 -0.86 -9.10 1.49
N TYR A 129 -0.58 -7.82 1.80
CA TYR A 129 -0.34 -7.40 3.19
C TYR A 129 -1.60 -7.53 4.07
N ALA A 130 -2.78 -7.24 3.51
CA ALA A 130 -4.03 -7.42 4.22
C ALA A 130 -4.44 -8.89 4.26
N ASP A 131 -4.22 -9.63 3.17
CA ASP A 131 -4.51 -11.07 3.07
C ASP A 131 -3.65 -11.88 4.07
N ALA A 132 -2.43 -11.43 4.35
CA ALA A 132 -1.55 -12.03 5.36
C ALA A 132 -2.09 -11.92 6.80
N VAL A 133 -2.86 -10.85 7.12
CA VAL A 133 -3.58 -10.74 8.39
C VAL A 133 -4.91 -11.50 8.33
N GLY A 134 -5.59 -11.44 7.19
CA GLY A 134 -6.82 -12.18 6.92
C GLY A 134 -8.06 -11.57 7.57
N ASN A 135 -9.15 -12.33 7.57
CA ASN A 135 -10.40 -11.96 8.24
C ASN A 135 -10.38 -12.47 9.69
N LEU A 136 -10.66 -11.60 10.66
CA LEU A 136 -10.65 -11.92 12.10
C LEU A 136 -12.04 -11.97 12.75
N ALA A 137 -13.12 -11.87 11.95
CA ALA A 137 -14.51 -12.00 12.39
C ALA A 137 -15.00 -13.46 12.37
#